data_AF-A0A924GNW2-F1
#
_entry.id   AF-A0A924GNW2-F1
#
_cell.length_a   1.000
_cell.length_b   1.000
_cell.length_c   1.000
_cell.angle_alpha   90.00
_cell.angle_beta   90.00
_cell.angle_gamma   90.00
#
_symmetry.space_group_name_H-M   'P 1'
#
loop_
_entity.id
_entity.type
_entity.pdbx_description
1 polymer ?
#
loop_
_entity_poly.entity_id
_entity_poly.type
_entity_poly.pdbx_seq_one_letter_code
_entity_poly.pdbx_strand_id
1 'polypeptide(L)'
;MGVTERVTAGKGWAAFGRALLAAVCLQAVLLGPAGASVDFLTLGQDRGPVAMASSLEFWLDGQGHTPVEKIEAGADTLPFAAVKIGQPHLLDNGALWLRFDALVQSPQLHWKIEMPESGIDKITMYYRDSLGRWVVQQAGDSQAISSWPQPGRYPILSLSHEVGQKVRYYLRVEHARIPFSALPHAVTDEQVTTARQREHLLLGAYFGLAALITVLALINAAAYRDWGFATYAIYMAALAGSQGAFTGVTGLYVWPELPALNNMAVVLLPLTAAAAALWFVRTVITPKRFSRALDWLIVALMALLPLVALVDAAFPTAESFALINILISSSMVILLMVVGVAMFEGDRHARWIALGFLPIIVAALFPLLRNYSLLASGFLTQNALILGSAIEAPILFYALLRRVTQRHEPKMRAVTLRTTDPLTGLGSSKLLTSKLQRALRTAERYQQPCALLIINLSNLATLQQQHGREAGDRAMVLAASRIQALAPATDTVARVGDSHFAWLMEGPVTSESVNHVATKILTSGLRPS
;
A
#
# COMPACT_ATOMS: atom_id res chain seq x y z
N MET A 1 -40.37 9.14 -19.80
CA MET A 1 -39.45 10.28 -19.56
C MET A 1 -38.88 10.14 -18.16
N GLY A 2 -37.58 10.07 -17.88
CA GLY A 2 -36.42 10.03 -18.75
C GLY A 2 -35.36 9.08 -18.16
N VAL A 3 -34.76 8.28 -19.05
CA VAL A 3 -33.60 7.42 -18.82
C VAL A 3 -32.47 8.03 -19.66
N THR A 4 -31.81 9.07 -19.16
CA THR A 4 -30.65 9.70 -19.84
C THR A 4 -29.78 10.45 -18.84
N GLU A 5 -29.13 9.75 -17.92
CA GLU A 5 -28.10 10.39 -17.06
C GLU A 5 -26.93 9.48 -16.66
N ARG A 6 -26.66 8.41 -17.44
CA ARG A 6 -25.57 7.46 -17.15
C ARG A 6 -24.38 7.46 -18.12
N VAL A 7 -24.31 8.39 -19.08
CA VAL A 7 -23.29 8.33 -20.16
C VAL A 7 -22.13 9.33 -19.98
N THR A 8 -22.18 10.24 -19.01
CA THR A 8 -21.13 11.28 -18.86
C THR A 8 -19.91 10.84 -18.03
N ALA A 9 -20.02 9.81 -17.19
CA ALA A 9 -18.90 9.34 -16.36
C ALA A 9 -17.82 8.54 -17.13
N GLY A 10 -18.16 7.95 -18.29
CA GLY A 10 -17.23 7.16 -19.10
C GLY A 10 -16.25 7.99 -19.94
N LYS A 11 -16.56 9.25 -20.23
CA LYS A 11 -15.69 10.12 -21.05
C LYS A 11 -14.48 10.66 -20.29
N GLY A 12 -14.59 10.82 -18.96
CA GLY A 12 -13.47 11.30 -18.11
C GLY A 12 -12.33 10.29 -18.00
N TRP A 13 -12.64 8.99 -17.89
CA TRP A 13 -11.64 7.92 -17.82
C TRP A 13 -10.94 7.69 -19.16
N ALA A 14 -11.66 7.82 -20.27
CA ALA A 14 -11.07 7.78 -21.60
C ALA A 14 -10.17 9.01 -21.87
N ALA A 15 -10.53 10.19 -21.35
CA ALA A 15 -9.71 11.39 -21.44
C ALA A 15 -8.44 11.29 -20.57
N PHE A 16 -8.55 10.73 -19.36
CA PHE A 16 -7.39 10.48 -18.49
C PHE A 16 -6.46 9.41 -19.08
N GLY A 17 -7.01 8.32 -19.63
CA GLY A 17 -6.24 7.28 -20.32
C GLY A 17 -5.56 7.81 -21.59
N ARG A 18 -6.22 8.70 -22.34
CA ARG A 18 -5.62 9.40 -23.50
C ARG A 18 -4.59 10.44 -23.09
N ALA A 19 -4.75 11.11 -21.96
CA ALA A 19 -3.75 12.05 -21.43
C ALA A 19 -2.52 11.33 -20.89
N LEU A 20 -2.69 10.15 -20.27
CA LEU A 20 -1.60 9.30 -19.81
C LEU A 20 -0.87 8.68 -21.02
N LEU A 21 -1.60 8.14 -22.01
CA LEU A 21 -1.03 7.69 -23.29
C LEU A 21 -0.38 8.83 -24.06
N ALA A 22 -0.95 10.04 -24.05
CA ALA A 22 -0.35 11.22 -24.65
C ALA A 22 0.91 11.64 -23.90
N ALA A 23 0.98 11.53 -22.58
CA ALA A 23 2.20 11.79 -21.80
C ALA A 23 3.28 10.72 -22.04
N VAL A 24 2.90 9.45 -22.20
CA VAL A 24 3.79 8.35 -22.61
C VAL A 24 4.27 8.54 -24.05
N CYS A 25 3.41 8.98 -24.97
CA CYS A 25 3.78 9.29 -26.34
C CYS A 25 4.54 10.62 -26.46
N LEU A 26 4.32 11.62 -25.60
CA LEU A 26 5.06 12.90 -25.64
C LEU A 26 6.52 12.69 -25.22
N GLN A 27 6.80 11.76 -24.31
CA GLN A 27 8.17 11.32 -24.02
C GLN A 27 8.78 10.52 -25.17
N ALA A 28 7.97 9.80 -25.97
CA ALA A 28 8.44 9.04 -27.12
C ALA A 28 8.58 9.86 -28.43
N VAL A 29 7.96 11.05 -28.52
CA VAL A 29 7.85 11.84 -29.78
C VAL A 29 8.75 13.09 -29.79
N LEU A 30 9.45 13.41 -28.69
CA LEU A 30 10.38 14.55 -28.67
C LEU A 30 11.79 14.26 -29.22
N LEU A 31 12.06 13.07 -29.76
CA LEU A 31 13.34 12.76 -30.41
C LEU A 31 13.07 12.12 -31.77
N GLY A 32 12.91 12.98 -32.78
CA GLY A 32 12.97 12.56 -34.18
C GLY A 32 14.36 12.02 -34.53
N PRO A 33 14.50 11.20 -35.58
CA PRO A 33 15.80 10.69 -35.99
C PRO A 33 16.57 11.83 -36.67
N ALA A 34 17.32 12.59 -35.87
CA ALA A 34 18.39 13.40 -36.41
C ALA A 34 19.51 12.42 -36.80
N GLY A 35 19.76 12.28 -38.10
CA GLY A 35 21.04 11.75 -38.56
C GLY A 35 22.12 12.66 -37.99
N ALA A 36 22.80 12.21 -36.95
CA ALA A 36 23.79 13.01 -36.25
C ALA A 36 25.17 12.38 -36.50
N SER A 37 26.09 13.18 -37.02
CA SER A 37 27.50 13.03 -36.69
C SER A 37 27.63 12.91 -35.18
N VAL A 38 28.54 12.06 -34.70
CA VAL A 38 28.87 11.97 -33.27
C VAL A 38 29.56 13.28 -32.88
N ASP A 39 28.76 14.28 -32.54
CA ASP A 39 29.22 15.57 -32.06
C ASP A 39 29.63 15.43 -30.59
N PHE A 40 30.77 16.03 -30.25
CA PHE A 40 31.31 16.01 -28.88
C PHE A 40 30.37 16.72 -27.90
N LEU A 41 30.26 16.18 -26.69
CA LEU A 41 29.42 16.73 -25.64
C LEU A 41 30.04 18.02 -25.11
N THR A 42 29.47 19.17 -25.49
CA THR A 42 29.93 20.47 -25.01
C THR A 42 29.18 20.84 -23.74
N LEU A 43 29.90 20.89 -22.62
CA LEU A 43 29.35 21.10 -21.29
C LEU A 43 29.60 22.54 -20.84
N GLY A 44 28.60 23.40 -21.07
CA GLY A 44 28.69 24.86 -20.90
C GLY A 44 27.69 25.44 -19.92
N GLN A 45 27.02 26.54 -20.28
CA GLN A 45 26.02 27.22 -19.44
C GLN A 45 24.62 26.56 -19.45
N ASP A 46 24.53 25.27 -19.74
CA ASP A 46 23.26 24.57 -19.83
C ASP A 46 22.55 24.57 -18.47
N ARG A 47 21.31 25.08 -18.46
CA ARG A 47 20.52 25.25 -17.23
C ARG A 47 19.83 23.96 -16.77
N GLY A 48 19.97 22.85 -17.49
CA GLY A 48 19.32 21.57 -17.18
C GLY A 48 20.22 20.36 -17.47
N PRO A 49 19.77 19.14 -17.10
CA PRO A 49 20.49 17.90 -17.40
C PRO A 49 20.69 17.74 -18.91
N VAL A 50 21.89 17.34 -19.33
CA VAL A 50 22.22 17.14 -20.75
C VAL A 50 22.08 15.66 -21.10
N ALA A 51 21.14 15.36 -21.99
CA ALA A 51 20.96 14.01 -22.51
C ALA A 51 22.12 13.64 -23.45
N MET A 52 22.70 12.45 -23.25
CA MET A 52 23.91 12.03 -23.98
C MET A 52 23.63 11.10 -25.16
N ALA A 53 22.38 10.73 -25.41
CA ALA A 53 22.03 9.66 -26.36
C ALA A 53 22.61 9.86 -27.77
N SER A 54 22.73 11.10 -28.25
CA SER A 54 23.27 11.41 -29.58
C SER A 54 24.81 11.42 -29.66
N SER A 55 25.51 11.51 -28.53
CA SER A 55 26.97 11.55 -28.42
C SER A 55 27.55 10.29 -27.75
N LEU A 56 26.69 9.33 -27.41
CA LEU A 56 27.04 8.07 -26.77
C LEU A 56 27.12 6.95 -27.81
N GLU A 57 28.26 6.27 -27.82
CA GLU A 57 28.44 5.04 -28.56
C GLU A 57 28.50 3.86 -27.59
N PHE A 58 27.97 2.71 -27.98
CA PHE A 58 28.01 1.49 -27.18
C PHE A 58 28.65 0.32 -27.90
N TRP A 59 29.24 -0.56 -27.13
CA TRP A 59 29.76 -1.85 -27.57
C TRP A 59 29.50 -2.91 -26.50
N LEU A 60 29.01 -4.08 -26.91
CA LEU A 60 28.79 -5.22 -26.03
C LEU A 60 30.01 -6.14 -26.06
N ASP A 61 30.72 -6.22 -24.94
CA ASP A 61 31.79 -7.18 -24.72
C ASP A 61 31.20 -8.50 -24.21
N GLY A 62 31.00 -9.45 -25.13
CA GLY A 62 30.48 -10.77 -24.81
C GLY A 62 31.42 -11.65 -24.00
N GLN A 63 32.71 -11.32 -23.88
CA GLN A 63 33.66 -12.04 -23.01
C GLN A 63 33.87 -11.35 -21.66
N GLY A 64 33.42 -10.11 -21.50
CA GLY A 64 33.44 -9.36 -20.24
C GLY A 64 34.82 -8.97 -19.70
N HIS A 65 35.92 -9.45 -20.27
CA HIS A 65 37.28 -9.30 -19.73
C HIS A 65 38.18 -8.33 -20.51
N THR A 66 37.64 -7.58 -21.47
CA THR A 66 38.47 -6.68 -22.28
C THR A 66 38.96 -5.49 -21.43
N PRO A 67 40.29 -5.30 -21.24
CA PRO A 67 40.82 -4.18 -20.49
C PRO A 67 40.72 -2.88 -21.29
N VAL A 68 40.63 -1.74 -20.58
CA VAL A 68 40.42 -0.42 -21.20
C VAL A 68 41.54 -0.06 -22.19
N GLU A 69 42.78 -0.50 -21.94
CA GLU A 69 43.93 -0.24 -22.80
C GLU A 69 43.77 -0.87 -24.18
N LYS A 70 43.14 -2.05 -24.27
CA LYS A 70 42.84 -2.68 -25.56
C LYS A 70 41.70 -1.97 -26.29
N ILE A 71 40.79 -1.34 -25.56
CA ILE A 71 39.67 -0.58 -26.14
C ILE A 71 40.15 0.78 -26.66
N GLU A 72 41.05 1.44 -25.94
CA GLU A 72 41.72 2.65 -26.39
C GLU A 72 42.58 2.37 -27.63
N ALA A 73 43.38 1.29 -27.62
CA ALA A 73 44.22 0.90 -28.75
C ALA A 73 43.45 0.38 -29.97
N GLY A 74 42.30 -0.27 -29.76
CA GLY A 74 41.45 -0.84 -30.80
C GLY A 74 40.22 0.02 -31.13
N ALA A 75 40.20 1.29 -30.72
CA ALA A 75 39.02 2.15 -30.72
C ALA A 75 38.31 2.28 -32.09
N ASP A 76 39.05 2.16 -33.19
CA ASP A 76 38.54 2.24 -34.57
C ASP A 76 38.18 0.87 -35.17
N THR A 77 38.61 -0.21 -34.53
CA THR A 77 38.40 -1.60 -34.98
C THR A 77 37.25 -2.30 -34.27
N LEU A 78 36.90 -1.83 -33.06
CA LEU A 78 35.80 -2.35 -32.28
C LEU A 78 34.47 -1.82 -32.82
N PRO A 79 33.41 -2.64 -32.86
CA PRO A 79 32.12 -2.28 -33.45
C PRO A 79 31.29 -1.41 -32.48
N PHE A 80 31.79 -0.22 -32.15
CA PHE A 80 31.02 0.80 -31.46
C PHE A 80 29.89 1.28 -32.37
N ALA A 81 28.67 1.29 -31.85
CA ALA A 81 27.48 1.72 -32.56
C ALA A 81 26.77 2.84 -31.80
N ALA A 82 26.06 3.71 -32.52
CA ALA A 82 25.22 4.73 -31.90
C ALA A 82 24.12 4.08 -31.04
N VAL A 83 23.90 4.62 -29.85
CA VAL A 83 22.96 4.06 -28.87
C VAL A 83 21.53 4.22 -29.36
N LYS A 84 20.80 3.10 -29.40
CA LYS A 84 19.36 3.11 -29.64
C LYS A 84 18.62 3.29 -28.32
N ILE A 85 17.98 4.44 -28.17
CA ILE A 85 17.22 4.78 -26.96
C ILE A 85 16.17 3.70 -26.68
N GLY A 86 16.21 3.16 -25.47
CA GLY A 86 15.21 2.24 -24.97
C GLY A 86 15.34 0.78 -25.45
N GLN A 87 16.46 0.38 -26.05
CA GLN A 87 16.73 -1.04 -26.28
C GLN A 87 17.36 -1.69 -25.03
N PRO A 88 16.68 -2.67 -24.39
CA PRO A 88 17.27 -3.41 -23.28
C PRO A 88 18.30 -4.44 -23.75
N HIS A 89 19.42 -4.49 -23.04
CA HIS A 89 20.53 -5.41 -23.28
C HIS A 89 20.74 -6.31 -22.06
N LEU A 90 20.70 -7.63 -22.26
CA LEU A 90 21.07 -8.59 -21.22
C LEU A 90 22.59 -8.74 -21.21
N LEU A 91 23.23 -8.43 -20.09
CA LEU A 91 24.70 -8.42 -19.94
C LEU A 91 25.21 -9.62 -19.14
N ASP A 92 24.57 -10.78 -19.28
CA ASP A 92 24.92 -11.97 -18.49
C ASP A 92 26.36 -12.44 -18.80
N ASN A 93 27.24 -12.32 -17.81
CA ASN A 93 28.70 -12.52 -17.91
C ASN A 93 29.45 -11.60 -18.91
N GLY A 94 28.76 -10.61 -19.49
CA GLY A 94 29.35 -9.62 -20.40
C GLY A 94 29.51 -8.25 -19.74
N ALA A 95 30.06 -7.31 -20.50
CA ALA A 95 30.11 -5.90 -20.08
C ALA A 95 29.62 -4.99 -21.22
N LEU A 96 28.84 -3.97 -20.87
CA LEU A 96 28.47 -2.90 -21.78
C LEU A 96 29.50 -1.78 -21.68
N TRP A 97 30.18 -1.49 -22.77
CA TRP A 97 31.07 -0.36 -22.89
C TRP A 97 30.33 0.81 -23.53
N LEU A 98 30.36 1.95 -22.87
CA LEU A 98 29.88 3.23 -23.41
C LEU A 98 31.08 4.16 -23.59
N ARG A 99 31.12 4.87 -24.71
CA ARG A 99 32.17 5.83 -25.04
C ARG A 99 31.55 7.16 -25.44
N PHE A 100 32.14 8.25 -24.95
CA PHE A 100 31.79 9.61 -25.36
C PHE A 100 32.97 10.56 -25.16
N ASP A 101 32.98 11.64 -25.93
CA ASP A 101 33.94 12.73 -25.80
C ASP A 101 33.24 13.95 -25.19
N ALA A 102 33.82 14.54 -24.14
CA ALA A 102 33.27 15.73 -23.50
C ALA A 102 34.28 16.87 -23.42
N LEU A 103 33.77 18.10 -23.53
CA LEU A 103 34.51 19.34 -23.43
C LEU A 103 33.84 20.23 -22.37
N VAL A 104 34.52 20.44 -21.24
CA VAL A 104 34.03 21.34 -20.18
C VAL A 104 34.43 22.77 -20.52
N GLN A 105 33.47 23.70 -20.58
CA GLN A 105 33.71 25.09 -20.96
C GLN A 105 33.76 26.06 -19.77
N SER A 106 33.17 25.70 -18.63
CA SER A 106 33.10 26.58 -17.46
C SER A 106 33.82 25.96 -16.26
N PRO A 107 34.82 26.66 -15.66
CA PRO A 107 35.51 26.18 -14.46
C PRO A 107 34.61 26.19 -13.20
N GLN A 108 33.52 26.93 -13.24
CA GLN A 108 32.60 27.10 -12.10
C GLN A 108 31.56 25.96 -12.01
N LEU A 109 31.38 25.21 -13.10
CA LEU A 109 30.40 24.13 -13.18
C LEU A 109 31.11 22.78 -13.06
N HIS A 110 30.90 22.10 -11.95
CA HIS A 110 31.39 20.74 -11.74
C HIS A 110 30.39 19.76 -12.37
N TRP A 111 30.77 19.21 -13.53
CA TRP A 111 29.97 18.25 -14.26
C TRP A 111 30.21 16.82 -13.77
N LYS A 112 29.12 16.05 -13.74
CA LYS A 112 29.08 14.66 -13.30
C LYS A 112 28.22 13.86 -14.26
N ILE A 113 28.49 12.55 -14.32
CA ILE A 113 27.64 11.59 -15.00
C ILE A 113 26.83 10.86 -13.92
N GLU A 114 25.52 10.93 -14.03
CA GLU A 114 24.60 10.15 -13.20
C GLU A 114 24.02 9.00 -14.03
N MET A 115 23.95 7.83 -13.42
CA MET A 115 23.23 6.68 -13.97
C MET A 115 21.89 6.53 -13.25
N PRO A 116 20.74 6.74 -13.92
CA PRO A 116 19.43 6.78 -13.27
C PRO A 116 18.86 5.39 -12.93
N GLU A 117 19.68 4.50 -12.35
CA GLU A 117 19.31 3.16 -11.90
C GLU A 117 20.11 2.77 -10.66
N SER A 118 19.43 2.33 -9.60
CA SER A 118 20.02 2.09 -8.27
C SER A 118 20.59 0.68 -8.07
N GLY A 119 20.20 -0.28 -8.91
CA GLY A 119 20.59 -1.68 -8.79
C GLY A 119 21.65 -2.10 -9.81
N ILE A 120 22.55 -1.20 -10.21
CA ILE A 120 23.65 -1.53 -11.14
C ILE A 120 24.73 -2.27 -10.35
N ASP A 121 25.10 -3.47 -10.79
CA ASP A 121 26.09 -4.30 -10.09
C ASP A 121 27.43 -3.57 -9.97
N LYS A 122 27.95 -3.10 -11.10
CA LYS A 122 29.19 -2.33 -11.14
C LYS A 122 29.25 -1.42 -12.35
N ILE A 123 29.64 -0.18 -12.12
CA ILE A 123 30.02 0.78 -13.15
C ILE A 123 31.44 1.28 -12.88
N THR A 124 32.28 1.27 -13.91
CA THR A 124 33.63 1.82 -13.86
C THR A 124 33.83 2.85 -14.94
N MET A 125 34.24 4.06 -14.57
CA MET A 125 34.63 5.12 -15.49
C MET A 125 36.15 5.21 -15.60
N TYR A 126 36.64 5.31 -16.83
CA TYR A 126 38.04 5.49 -17.17
C TYR A 126 38.18 6.76 -18.03
N TYR A 127 39.15 7.59 -17.68
CA TYR A 127 39.60 8.70 -18.53
C TYR A 127 41.07 9.04 -18.23
N ARG A 128 41.70 9.81 -19.13
CA ARG A 128 43.07 10.31 -18.95
C ARG A 128 43.05 11.71 -18.34
N ASP A 129 43.86 11.95 -17.30
CA ASP A 129 44.14 13.31 -16.81
C ASP A 129 45.06 14.06 -17.78
N SER A 130 45.28 15.37 -17.57
CA SER A 130 46.23 16.18 -18.39
C SER A 130 47.67 15.64 -18.39
N LEU A 131 48.04 14.80 -17.42
CA LEU A 131 49.35 14.14 -17.35
C LEU A 131 49.37 12.79 -18.08
N GLY A 132 48.27 12.41 -18.73
CA GLY A 132 48.13 11.16 -19.45
C GLY A 132 48.00 9.94 -18.54
N ARG A 133 47.70 10.09 -17.24
CA ARG A 133 47.49 8.97 -16.31
C ARG A 133 46.02 8.56 -16.31
N TRP A 134 45.77 7.26 -16.11
CA TRP A 134 44.42 6.76 -15.94
C TRP A 134 43.82 7.21 -14.61
N VAL A 135 42.65 7.85 -14.69
CA VAL A 135 41.77 8.07 -13.54
C VAL A 135 40.63 7.06 -13.62
N VAL A 136 40.45 6.31 -12.54
CA VAL A 136 39.44 5.25 -12.44
C VAL A 136 38.49 5.58 -11.29
N GLN A 137 37.19 5.62 -11.59
CA GLN A 137 36.14 5.78 -10.59
C GLN A 137 35.17 4.61 -10.68
N GLN A 138 34.76 4.05 -9.54
CA GLN A 138 33.90 2.86 -9.47
C GLN A 138 32.72 3.10 -8.55
N ALA A 139 31.55 2.61 -8.94
CA ALA A 139 30.34 2.59 -8.12
C ALA A 139 29.49 1.37 -8.49
N GLY A 140 28.46 1.06 -7.70
CA GLY A 140 27.56 -0.08 -7.94
C GLY A 140 27.33 -0.91 -6.69
N ASP A 141 26.25 -1.69 -6.69
CA ASP A 141 25.74 -2.40 -5.52
C ASP A 141 26.59 -3.61 -5.10
N SER A 142 27.52 -4.06 -5.96
CA SER A 142 28.53 -5.05 -5.62
C SER A 142 29.56 -4.57 -4.59
N GLN A 143 29.61 -3.25 -4.33
CA GLN A 143 30.49 -2.62 -3.34
C GLN A 143 29.67 -1.82 -2.33
N ALA A 144 30.22 -1.60 -1.14
CA ALA A 144 29.56 -0.79 -0.13
C ALA A 144 29.31 0.63 -0.65
N ILE A 145 28.12 1.18 -0.39
CA ILE A 145 27.74 2.52 -0.90
C ILE A 145 28.64 3.60 -0.31
N SER A 146 29.17 3.37 0.89
CA SER A 146 30.16 4.22 1.57
C SER A 146 31.48 4.35 0.83
N SER A 147 31.87 3.37 0.01
CA SER A 147 33.11 3.38 -0.77
C SER A 147 32.98 4.02 -2.14
N TRP A 148 31.76 4.41 -2.54
CA TRP A 148 31.55 5.08 -3.81
C TRP A 148 32.16 6.49 -3.77
N PRO A 149 32.67 7.03 -4.90
CA PRO A 149 33.19 8.39 -4.98
C PRO A 149 32.20 9.43 -4.42
N GLN A 150 30.91 9.20 -4.65
CA GLN A 150 29.82 9.97 -4.06
C GLN A 150 28.70 9.01 -3.64
N PRO A 151 28.59 8.71 -2.33
CA PRO A 151 27.51 7.89 -1.82
C PRO A 151 26.13 8.47 -2.19
N GLY A 152 25.23 7.60 -2.62
CA GLY A 152 23.91 7.99 -3.09
C GLY A 152 23.07 6.80 -3.52
N ARG A 153 21.84 7.08 -3.95
CA ARG A 153 20.91 6.06 -4.48
C ARG A 153 21.30 5.60 -5.89
N TYR A 154 21.94 6.48 -6.65
CA TYR A 154 22.36 6.27 -8.03
C TYR A 154 23.88 6.42 -8.14
N PRO A 155 24.56 5.62 -8.97
CA PRO A 155 25.98 5.84 -9.26
C PRO A 155 26.22 7.21 -9.89
N ILE A 156 27.09 8.02 -9.28
CA ILE A 156 27.52 9.32 -9.81
C ILE A 156 29.04 9.36 -9.90
N LEU A 157 29.55 9.72 -11.08
CA LEU A 157 30.98 9.75 -11.40
C LEU A 157 31.35 11.16 -11.87
N SER A 158 32.47 11.70 -11.39
CA SER A 158 32.86 13.09 -11.65
C SER A 158 33.69 13.21 -12.93
N LEU A 159 33.32 14.12 -13.82
CA LEU A 159 34.11 14.40 -15.04
C LEU A 159 35.37 15.21 -14.69
N SER A 160 36.32 15.25 -15.62
CA SER A 160 37.52 16.10 -15.51
C SER A 160 37.11 17.57 -15.34
N HIS A 161 37.80 18.26 -14.43
CA HIS A 161 37.62 19.69 -14.18
C HIS A 161 38.44 20.57 -15.12
N GLU A 162 39.16 19.97 -16.07
CA GLU A 162 40.02 20.68 -17.01
C GLU A 162 39.19 21.38 -18.08
N VAL A 163 39.24 22.72 -18.08
CA VAL A 163 38.46 23.56 -19.00
C VAL A 163 39.14 23.64 -20.36
N GLY A 164 38.34 23.51 -21.42
CA GLY A 164 38.81 23.68 -22.80
C GLY A 164 39.59 22.49 -23.36
N GLN A 165 39.75 21.41 -22.60
CA GLN A 165 40.34 20.16 -23.08
C GLN A 165 39.26 19.15 -23.48
N LYS A 166 39.45 18.51 -24.63
CA LYS A 166 38.61 17.39 -25.05
C LYS A 166 39.09 16.15 -24.34
N VAL A 167 38.23 15.57 -23.50
CA VAL A 167 38.52 14.35 -22.75
C VAL A 167 37.61 13.24 -23.23
N ARG A 168 38.20 12.09 -23.54
CA ARG A 168 37.49 10.86 -23.89
C ARG A 168 37.21 10.03 -22.64
N TYR A 169 35.98 9.58 -22.49
CA TYR A 169 35.53 8.77 -21.37
C TYR A 169 35.09 7.39 -21.85
N TYR A 170 35.44 6.38 -21.06
CA TYR A 170 34.97 5.01 -21.24
C TYR A 170 34.24 4.57 -19.98
N LEU A 171 32.99 4.14 -20.12
CA LEU A 171 32.18 3.58 -19.03
C LEU A 171 32.02 2.08 -19.29
N ARG A 172 32.40 1.27 -18.32
CA ARG A 172 32.14 -0.18 -18.31
C ARG A 172 31.01 -0.46 -17.32
N VAL A 173 29.90 -0.97 -17.82
CA VAL A 173 28.74 -1.36 -17.02
C VAL A 173 28.67 -2.88 -16.99
N GLU A 174 28.66 -3.43 -15.78
CA GLU A 174 28.41 -4.84 -15.49
C GLU A 174 27.08 -4.90 -14.74
N HIS A 175 26.15 -5.71 -15.26
CA HIS A 175 24.83 -5.88 -14.65
C HIS A 175 24.29 -7.26 -14.99
N ALA A 176 24.38 -8.18 -14.04
CA ALA A 176 24.01 -9.57 -14.26
C ALA A 176 22.49 -9.75 -14.18
N ARG A 177 21.98 -10.76 -14.90
CA ARG A 177 20.62 -11.32 -14.79
C ARG A 177 19.46 -10.42 -15.25
N ILE A 178 19.59 -9.09 -15.18
CA ILE A 178 18.53 -8.12 -15.47
C ILE A 178 18.86 -7.35 -16.76
N PRO A 179 17.89 -7.18 -17.69
CA PRO A 179 18.12 -6.38 -18.89
C PRO A 179 18.41 -4.91 -18.54
N PHE A 180 19.60 -4.43 -18.94
CA PHE A 180 20.04 -3.05 -18.76
C PHE A 180 19.58 -2.16 -19.92
N SER A 181 18.99 -1.01 -19.61
CA SER A 181 18.58 -0.01 -20.63
C SER A 181 18.75 1.44 -20.17
N ALA A 182 19.34 1.68 -19.00
CA ALA A 182 19.51 3.03 -18.48
C ALA A 182 20.57 3.79 -19.30
N LEU A 183 20.28 5.07 -19.56
CA LEU A 183 21.20 5.96 -20.27
C LEU A 183 21.80 6.97 -19.28
N PRO A 184 23.11 7.24 -19.37
CA PRO A 184 23.72 8.32 -18.60
C PRO A 184 23.20 9.68 -19.03
N HIS A 185 23.14 10.59 -18.07
CA HIS A 185 22.95 12.02 -18.30
C HIS A 185 24.00 12.83 -17.55
N ALA A 186 24.42 13.92 -18.17
CA ALA A 186 25.37 14.84 -17.56
C ALA A 186 24.63 15.87 -16.71
N VAL A 187 25.09 16.06 -15.48
CA VAL A 187 24.46 16.91 -14.45
C VAL A 187 25.50 17.72 -13.70
N THR A 188 25.10 18.88 -13.20
CA THR A 188 25.92 19.70 -12.31
C THR A 188 25.63 19.41 -10.83
N ASP A 189 26.52 19.82 -9.94
CA ASP A 189 26.31 19.66 -8.48
C ASP A 189 25.02 20.28 -7.96
N GLU A 190 24.67 21.46 -8.47
CA GLU A 190 23.43 22.14 -8.12
C GLU A 190 22.21 21.37 -8.62
N GLN A 191 22.27 20.79 -9.82
CA GLN A 191 21.19 19.97 -10.38
C GLN A 191 21.03 18.67 -9.57
N VAL A 192 22.12 18.00 -9.23
CA VAL A 192 22.10 16.78 -8.41
C VAL A 192 21.49 17.06 -7.03
N THR A 193 21.90 18.15 -6.37
CA THR A 193 21.40 18.48 -5.03
C THR A 193 19.91 18.86 -5.04
N THR A 194 19.48 19.68 -5.99
CA THR A 194 18.07 20.08 -6.13
C THR A 194 17.16 18.91 -6.53
N ALA A 195 17.59 18.07 -7.49
CA ALA A 195 16.86 16.87 -7.89
C ALA A 195 16.73 15.88 -6.72
N ARG A 196 17.83 15.62 -5.99
CA ARG A 196 17.83 14.75 -4.80
C ARG A 196 16.91 15.25 -3.72
N GLN A 197 16.90 16.55 -3.41
CA GLN A 197 15.99 17.11 -2.41
C GLN A 197 14.52 16.82 -2.75
N ARG A 198 14.14 17.00 -4.02
CA ARG A 198 12.78 16.70 -4.49
C ARG A 198 12.45 15.21 -4.41
N GLU A 199 13.37 14.35 -4.85
CA GLU A 199 13.17 12.89 -4.79
C GLU A 199 13.06 12.39 -3.34
N HIS A 200 13.95 12.84 -2.45
CA HIS A 200 13.92 12.46 -1.04
C HIS A 200 12.66 12.98 -0.34
N LEU A 201 12.15 14.15 -0.71
CA LEU A 201 10.87 14.64 -0.20
C LEU A 201 9.71 13.71 -0.61
N LEU A 202 9.65 13.31 -1.89
CA LEU A 202 8.60 12.42 -2.40
C LEU A 202 8.69 11.01 -1.78
N LEU A 203 9.89 10.45 -1.69
CA LEU A 203 10.11 9.14 -1.06
C LEU A 203 9.85 9.18 0.44
N GLY A 204 10.28 10.25 1.12
CA GLY A 204 9.99 10.47 2.54
C GLY A 204 8.49 10.54 2.81
N ALA A 205 7.73 11.25 1.97
CA ALA A 205 6.27 11.28 2.05
C ALA A 205 5.65 9.88 1.85
N TYR A 206 6.14 9.10 0.88
CA TYR A 206 5.70 7.73 0.64
C TYR A 206 5.97 6.80 1.83
N PHE A 207 7.21 6.73 2.32
CA PHE A 207 7.57 5.87 3.44
C PHE A 207 6.89 6.31 4.73
N GLY A 208 6.68 7.62 4.93
CA GLY A 208 5.88 8.17 6.02
C GLY A 208 4.42 7.71 5.97
N LEU A 209 3.78 7.76 4.79
CA LEU A 209 2.43 7.24 4.58
C LEU A 209 2.37 5.72 4.85
N ALA A 210 3.30 4.95 4.31
CA ALA A 210 3.35 3.50 4.50
C ALA A 210 3.55 3.12 5.98
N ALA A 211 4.44 3.82 6.69
CA ALA A 211 4.66 3.63 8.12
C ALA A 211 3.40 3.99 8.94
N LEU A 212 2.76 5.12 8.65
CA LEU A 212 1.53 5.55 9.30
C LEU A 212 0.43 4.49 9.12
N ILE A 213 0.19 4.03 7.89
CA ILE A 213 -0.82 3.01 7.60
C ILE A 213 -0.50 1.69 8.29
N THR A 214 0.77 1.28 8.31
CA THR A 214 1.22 0.06 9.00
C THR A 214 0.95 0.15 10.50
N VAL A 215 1.32 1.25 11.15
CA VAL A 215 1.06 1.49 12.59
C VAL A 215 -0.43 1.51 12.88
N LEU A 216 -1.22 2.25 12.08
CA LEU A 216 -2.67 2.27 12.22
C LEU A 216 -3.29 0.88 12.05
N ALA A 217 -2.81 0.09 11.09
CA ALA A 217 -3.25 -1.28 10.90
C ALA A 217 -2.92 -2.16 12.10
N LEU A 218 -1.72 -2.04 12.69
CA LEU A 218 -1.36 -2.78 13.91
C LEU A 218 -2.22 -2.39 15.12
N ILE A 219 -2.45 -1.08 15.32
CA ILE A 219 -3.33 -0.57 16.39
C ILE A 219 -4.74 -1.14 16.22
N ASN A 220 -5.28 -1.11 14.99
CA ASN A 220 -6.61 -1.64 14.72
C ASN A 220 -6.67 -3.17 14.82
N ALA A 221 -5.59 -3.88 14.47
CA ALA A 221 -5.48 -5.32 14.68
C ALA A 221 -5.58 -5.67 16.17
N ALA A 222 -4.90 -4.92 17.04
CA ALA A 222 -4.96 -5.10 18.49
C ALA A 222 -6.33 -4.68 19.07
N ALA A 223 -6.86 -3.54 18.64
CA ALA A 223 -8.13 -2.98 19.14
C ALA A 223 -9.33 -3.84 18.77
N TYR A 224 -9.42 -4.30 17.51
CA TYR A 224 -10.53 -5.11 17.02
C TYR A 224 -10.29 -6.62 17.08
N ARG A 225 -9.07 -7.05 17.43
CA ARG A 225 -8.64 -8.46 17.42
C ARG A 225 -8.93 -9.15 16.07
N ASP A 226 -8.82 -8.40 14.97
CA ASP A 226 -9.11 -8.86 13.61
C ASP A 226 -7.81 -9.13 12.84
N TRP A 227 -7.63 -10.39 12.41
CA TRP A 227 -6.45 -10.84 11.66
C TRP A 227 -6.30 -10.18 10.27
N GLY A 228 -7.37 -9.63 9.71
CA GLY A 228 -7.31 -8.90 8.45
C GLY A 228 -6.43 -7.65 8.55
N PHE A 229 -6.46 -6.94 9.67
CA PHE A 229 -5.58 -5.79 9.91
C PHE A 229 -4.13 -6.21 10.16
N ALA A 230 -3.90 -7.31 10.87
CA ALA A 230 -2.54 -7.81 11.12
C ALA A 230 -1.84 -8.24 9.83
N THR A 231 -2.55 -9.00 8.98
CA THR A 231 -2.03 -9.42 7.67
C THR A 231 -1.83 -8.25 6.72
N TYR A 232 -2.69 -7.23 6.79
CA TYR A 232 -2.52 -5.98 6.03
C TYR A 232 -1.27 -5.20 6.47
N ALA A 233 -1.00 -5.10 7.77
CA ALA A 233 0.20 -4.45 8.28
C ALA A 233 1.48 -5.14 7.79
N ILE A 234 1.49 -6.48 7.80
CA ILE A 234 2.63 -7.27 7.30
C ILE A 234 2.82 -7.07 5.80
N TYR A 235 1.73 -7.08 5.02
CA TYR A 235 1.76 -6.76 3.59
C TYR A 235 2.33 -5.36 3.32
N MET A 236 1.82 -4.33 3.99
CA MET A 236 2.29 -2.95 3.80
C MET A 236 3.75 -2.77 4.20
N ALA A 237 4.20 -3.39 5.29
CA ALA A 237 5.59 -3.35 5.71
C ALA A 237 6.52 -4.05 4.69
N ALA A 238 6.13 -5.22 4.21
CA ALA A 238 6.89 -5.96 3.20
C ALA A 238 6.94 -5.19 1.87
N LEU A 239 5.83 -4.59 1.45
CA LEU A 239 5.75 -3.77 0.24
C LEU A 239 6.63 -2.51 0.35
N ALA A 240 6.58 -1.82 1.49
CA ALA A 240 7.45 -0.67 1.76
C ALA A 240 8.93 -1.07 1.77
N GLY A 241 9.29 -2.17 2.43
CA GLY A 241 10.65 -2.71 2.40
C GLY A 241 11.11 -3.02 0.96
N SER A 242 10.26 -3.65 0.16
CA SER A 242 10.51 -3.92 -1.26
C SER A 242 10.77 -2.63 -2.06
N GLN A 243 9.95 -1.58 -1.88
CA GLN A 243 10.20 -0.30 -2.54
C GLN A 243 11.49 0.37 -2.04
N GLY A 244 11.78 0.24 -0.76
CA GLY A 244 13.01 0.76 -0.15
C GLY A 244 14.29 0.10 -0.71
N ALA A 245 14.26 -1.20 -1.00
CA ALA A 245 15.36 -1.88 -1.68
C ALA A 245 15.45 -1.47 -3.15
N PHE A 246 14.32 -1.52 -3.86
CA PHE A 246 14.29 -1.21 -5.30
C PHE A 246 14.72 0.23 -5.62
N THR A 247 14.38 1.20 -4.76
CA THR A 247 14.78 2.61 -4.93
C THR A 247 16.19 2.94 -4.41
N GLY A 248 16.88 1.98 -3.77
CA GLY A 248 18.19 2.18 -3.14
C GLY A 248 18.16 2.93 -1.80
N VAL A 249 16.98 3.30 -1.27
CA VAL A 249 16.85 4.04 0.00
C VAL A 249 17.33 3.20 1.19
N THR A 250 16.99 1.92 1.22
CA THR A 250 17.38 1.03 2.32
C THR A 250 18.87 0.70 2.30
N GLY A 251 19.45 0.51 1.12
CA GLY A 251 20.91 0.42 0.95
C GLY A 251 21.60 1.67 1.50
N LEU A 252 21.11 2.86 1.18
CA LEU A 252 21.74 4.10 1.61
C LEU A 252 21.64 4.37 3.12
N TYR A 253 20.48 4.11 3.74
CA TYR A 253 20.22 4.54 5.12
C TYR A 253 20.15 3.42 6.17
N VAL A 254 19.87 2.17 5.78
CA VAL A 254 19.63 1.07 6.71
C VAL A 254 20.82 0.12 6.77
N TRP A 255 21.44 -0.20 5.62
CA TRP A 255 22.57 -1.14 5.54
C TRP A 255 23.69 -0.73 4.54
N PRO A 256 24.26 0.48 4.65
CA PRO A 256 25.23 1.01 3.66
C PRO A 256 26.50 0.18 3.49
N GLU A 257 26.90 -0.57 4.52
CA GLU A 257 28.13 -1.37 4.55
C GLU A 257 27.92 -2.85 4.14
N LEU A 258 26.69 -3.26 3.83
CA LEU A 258 26.35 -4.67 3.55
C LEU A 258 25.90 -4.87 2.09
N PRO A 259 26.82 -4.91 1.12
CA PRO A 259 26.48 -5.06 -0.29
C PRO A 259 25.75 -6.39 -0.58
N ALA A 260 26.15 -7.48 0.07
CA ALA A 260 25.47 -8.78 -0.07
C ALA A 260 23.99 -8.71 0.34
N LEU A 261 23.69 -8.05 1.46
CA LEU A 261 22.30 -7.87 1.90
C LEU A 261 21.52 -6.99 0.93
N ASN A 262 22.15 -5.93 0.42
CA ASN A 262 21.52 -5.04 -0.56
C ASN A 262 21.10 -5.79 -1.83
N ASN A 263 22.00 -6.61 -2.38
CA ASN A 263 21.75 -7.37 -3.61
C ASN A 263 20.68 -8.44 -3.41
N MET A 264 20.68 -9.13 -2.25
CA MET A 264 19.63 -10.07 -1.88
C MET A 264 18.27 -9.38 -1.67
N ALA A 265 18.24 -8.20 -1.06
CA ALA A 265 17.01 -7.49 -0.70
C ALA A 265 16.18 -7.07 -1.92
N VAL A 266 16.84 -6.71 -3.03
CA VAL A 266 16.18 -6.31 -4.29
C VAL A 266 15.33 -7.45 -4.88
N VAL A 267 15.67 -8.71 -4.61
CA VAL A 267 14.91 -9.89 -5.06
C VAL A 267 14.00 -10.45 -3.96
N LEU A 268 14.51 -10.58 -2.74
CA LEU A 268 13.83 -11.22 -1.63
C LEU A 268 12.62 -10.41 -1.14
N LEU A 269 12.75 -9.09 -1.01
CA LEU A 269 11.67 -8.26 -0.47
C LEU A 269 10.44 -8.21 -1.40
N PRO A 270 10.56 -8.04 -2.73
CA PRO A 270 9.39 -8.15 -3.62
C PRO A 270 8.66 -9.50 -3.54
N LEU A 271 9.39 -10.62 -3.44
CA LEU A 271 8.80 -11.96 -3.33
C LEU A 271 8.05 -12.13 -2.00
N THR A 272 8.63 -11.67 -0.90
CA THR A 272 7.96 -11.67 0.40
C THR A 272 6.73 -10.75 0.42
N ALA A 273 6.80 -9.59 -0.25
CA ALA A 273 5.66 -8.69 -0.41
C ALA A 273 4.52 -9.33 -1.22
N ALA A 274 4.83 -10.03 -2.32
CA ALA A 274 3.85 -10.76 -3.11
C ALA A 274 3.19 -11.91 -2.31
N ALA A 275 3.99 -12.66 -1.54
CA ALA A 275 3.46 -13.70 -0.64
C ALA A 275 2.57 -13.11 0.47
N ALA A 276 2.95 -11.97 1.05
CA ALA A 276 2.14 -11.26 2.04
C ALA A 276 0.84 -10.71 1.44
N ALA A 277 0.87 -10.22 0.19
CA ALA A 277 -0.33 -9.78 -0.54
C ALA A 277 -1.32 -10.94 -0.73
N LEU A 278 -0.83 -12.11 -1.17
CA LEU A 278 -1.63 -13.32 -1.30
C LEU A 278 -2.22 -13.76 0.05
N TRP A 279 -1.42 -13.72 1.12
CA TRP A 279 -1.89 -14.05 2.47
C TRP A 279 -2.99 -13.10 2.95
N PHE A 280 -2.82 -11.81 2.74
CA PHE A 280 -3.79 -10.79 3.08
C PHE A 280 -5.10 -10.98 2.30
N VAL A 281 -5.01 -11.15 0.97
CA VAL A 281 -6.18 -11.45 0.12
C VAL A 281 -6.90 -12.70 0.58
N ARG A 282 -6.17 -13.78 0.86
CA ARG A 282 -6.73 -15.04 1.35
C ARG A 282 -7.50 -14.85 2.66
N THR A 283 -6.95 -14.07 3.58
CA THR A 283 -7.55 -13.79 4.91
C THR A 283 -8.82 -12.95 4.80
N VAL A 284 -8.87 -12.02 3.85
CA VAL A 284 -9.98 -11.08 3.73
C VAL A 284 -11.11 -11.60 2.83
N ILE A 285 -10.77 -12.17 1.67
CA ILE A 285 -11.72 -12.62 0.65
C ILE A 285 -12.13 -14.09 0.90
N THR A 286 -11.31 -14.89 1.59
CA THR A 286 -11.56 -16.33 1.86
C THR A 286 -11.92 -17.13 0.59
N PRO A 287 -10.98 -17.30 -0.36
CA PRO A 287 -11.20 -17.95 -1.66
C PRO A 287 -11.76 -19.37 -1.57
N LYS A 288 -11.50 -20.08 -0.47
CA LYS A 288 -12.04 -21.42 -0.15
C LYS A 288 -13.57 -21.51 -0.26
N ARG A 289 -14.28 -20.38 -0.14
CA ARG A 289 -15.75 -20.30 -0.32
C ARG A 289 -16.18 -20.53 -1.77
N PHE A 290 -15.32 -20.18 -2.72
CA PHE A 290 -15.59 -20.24 -4.16
C PHE A 290 -14.98 -21.50 -4.78
N SER A 291 -13.69 -21.75 -4.51
CA SER A 291 -12.99 -22.93 -4.99
C SER A 291 -11.90 -23.36 -4.01
N ARG A 292 -11.93 -24.64 -3.61
CA ARG A 292 -10.87 -25.24 -2.78
C ARG A 292 -9.55 -25.35 -3.53
N ALA A 293 -9.59 -25.57 -4.85
CA ALA A 293 -8.40 -25.65 -5.69
C ALA A 293 -7.68 -24.30 -5.75
N LEU A 294 -8.43 -23.20 -5.89
CA LEU A 294 -7.88 -21.84 -5.88
C LEU A 294 -7.23 -21.50 -4.54
N ASP A 295 -7.86 -21.86 -3.41
CA ASP A 295 -7.25 -21.66 -2.08
C ASP A 295 -5.94 -22.44 -1.92
N TRP A 296 -5.90 -23.69 -2.39
CA TRP A 296 -4.67 -24.50 -2.37
C TRP A 296 -3.57 -23.93 -3.26
N LEU A 297 -3.92 -23.42 -4.45
CA LEU A 297 -2.97 -22.75 -5.34
C LEU A 297 -2.35 -21.51 -4.68
N ILE A 298 -3.17 -20.69 -4.01
CA ILE A 298 -2.70 -19.52 -3.25
C ILE A 298 -1.75 -19.95 -2.13
N VAL A 299 -2.09 -20.99 -1.37
CA VAL A 299 -1.21 -21.53 -0.30
C VAL A 299 0.10 -22.05 -0.87
N ALA A 300 0.06 -22.77 -1.99
CA ALA A 300 1.25 -23.28 -2.65
C ALA A 300 2.19 -22.12 -3.07
N LEU A 301 1.65 -21.05 -3.67
CA LEU A 301 2.44 -19.88 -4.03
C LEU A 301 2.95 -19.08 -2.83
N MET A 302 2.15 -18.94 -1.77
CA MET A 302 2.59 -18.30 -0.53
C MET A 302 3.81 -18.99 0.08
N ALA A 303 3.93 -20.31 -0.07
CA ALA A 303 5.09 -21.08 0.37
C ALA A 303 6.23 -21.05 -0.66
N LEU A 304 5.92 -21.15 -1.94
CA LEU A 304 6.90 -21.24 -3.02
C LEU A 304 7.68 -19.93 -3.24
N LEU A 305 7.01 -18.78 -3.18
CA LEU A 305 7.62 -17.46 -3.39
C LEU A 305 8.82 -17.19 -2.45
N PRO A 306 8.69 -17.27 -1.11
CA PRO A 306 9.82 -17.07 -0.21
C PRO A 306 10.85 -18.21 -0.28
N LEU A 307 10.43 -19.43 -0.60
CA LEU A 307 11.37 -20.55 -0.79
C LEU A 307 12.30 -20.30 -1.99
N VAL A 308 11.73 -19.87 -3.13
CA VAL A 308 12.52 -19.51 -4.32
C VAL A 308 13.40 -18.30 -4.02
N ALA A 309 12.92 -17.32 -3.26
CA ALA A 309 13.73 -16.19 -2.82
C ALA A 309 14.99 -16.63 -2.04
N LEU A 310 14.84 -17.60 -1.14
CA LEU A 310 15.95 -18.15 -0.34
C LEU A 310 16.93 -18.96 -1.19
N VAL A 311 16.44 -19.73 -2.16
CA VAL A 311 17.29 -20.48 -3.09
C VAL A 311 18.06 -19.53 -4.00
N ASP A 312 17.39 -18.49 -4.53
CA ASP A 312 18.01 -17.45 -5.36
C ASP A 312 19.12 -16.70 -4.64
N ALA A 313 18.86 -16.35 -3.38
CA ALA A 313 19.82 -15.72 -2.49
C ALA A 313 21.10 -16.55 -2.28
N ALA A 314 21.01 -17.88 -2.36
CA ALA A 314 22.18 -18.76 -2.26
C ALA A 314 22.85 -19.02 -3.62
N PHE A 315 22.08 -19.08 -4.71
CA PHE A 315 22.54 -19.44 -6.05
C PHE A 315 21.95 -18.52 -7.14
N PRO A 316 22.40 -17.25 -7.22
CA PRO A 316 21.85 -16.29 -8.16
C PRO A 316 22.25 -16.64 -9.60
N THR A 317 21.26 -16.89 -10.46
CA THR A 317 21.44 -17.24 -11.89
C THR A 317 20.43 -16.52 -12.79
N ALA A 318 20.66 -16.45 -14.10
CA ALA A 318 19.68 -15.92 -15.04
C ALA A 318 18.36 -16.73 -15.02
N GLU A 319 18.45 -18.05 -14.95
CA GLU A 319 17.29 -18.96 -14.91
C GLU A 319 16.44 -18.76 -13.64
N SER A 320 17.09 -18.62 -12.49
CA SER A 320 16.39 -18.30 -11.23
C SER A 320 15.67 -16.94 -11.30
N PHE A 321 16.25 -15.94 -11.96
CA PHE A 321 15.59 -14.65 -12.18
C PHE A 321 14.37 -14.76 -13.10
N ALA A 322 14.47 -15.55 -14.18
CA ALA A 322 13.34 -15.85 -15.06
C ALA A 322 12.20 -16.55 -14.30
N LEU A 323 12.52 -17.55 -13.46
CA LEU A 323 11.55 -18.24 -12.60
C LEU A 323 10.86 -17.26 -11.63
N ILE A 324 11.60 -16.32 -11.04
CA ILE A 324 11.05 -15.28 -10.16
C ILE A 324 10.01 -14.44 -10.90
N ASN A 325 10.33 -13.96 -12.10
CA ASN A 325 9.40 -13.15 -12.90
C ASN A 325 8.15 -13.95 -13.28
N ILE A 326 8.28 -15.24 -13.60
CA ILE A 326 7.14 -16.14 -13.85
C ILE A 326 6.26 -16.29 -12.62
N LEU A 327 6.86 -16.46 -11.43
CA LEU A 327 6.12 -16.62 -10.17
C LEU A 327 5.41 -15.33 -9.75
N ILE A 328 6.06 -14.18 -9.87
CA ILE A 328 5.44 -12.87 -9.61
C ILE A 328 4.27 -12.66 -10.58
N SER A 329 4.47 -12.90 -11.87
CA SER A 329 3.41 -12.79 -12.89
C SER A 329 2.24 -13.73 -12.60
N SER A 330 2.53 -14.98 -12.22
CA SER A 330 1.51 -15.97 -11.83
C SER A 330 0.73 -15.51 -10.60
N SER A 331 1.42 -14.98 -9.59
CA SER A 331 0.77 -14.43 -8.39
C SER A 331 -0.16 -13.26 -8.72
N MET A 332 0.24 -12.39 -9.66
CA MET A 332 -0.57 -11.26 -10.13
C MET A 332 -1.81 -11.74 -10.87
N VAL A 333 -1.70 -12.75 -11.74
CA VAL A 333 -2.85 -13.35 -12.44
C VAL A 333 -3.83 -13.97 -11.45
N ILE A 334 -3.33 -14.64 -10.40
CA ILE A 334 -4.19 -15.22 -9.36
C ILE A 334 -4.86 -14.15 -8.52
N LEU A 335 -4.15 -13.07 -8.15
CA LEU A 335 -4.75 -11.92 -7.48
C LEU A 335 -5.86 -11.31 -8.34
N LEU A 336 -5.63 -11.12 -9.64
CA LEU A 336 -6.64 -10.62 -10.57
C LEU A 336 -7.85 -11.57 -10.69
N MET A 337 -7.61 -12.88 -10.72
CA MET A 337 -8.67 -13.88 -10.74
C MET A 337 -9.51 -13.82 -9.45
N VAL A 338 -8.87 -13.75 -8.28
CA VAL A 338 -9.57 -13.64 -6.99
C VAL A 338 -10.37 -12.33 -6.91
N VAL A 339 -9.79 -11.22 -7.37
CA VAL A 339 -10.47 -9.92 -7.48
C VAL A 339 -11.69 -10.05 -8.41
N GLY A 340 -11.52 -10.66 -9.58
CA GLY A 340 -12.61 -10.90 -10.54
C GLY A 340 -13.75 -11.71 -9.93
N VAL A 341 -13.44 -12.88 -9.36
CA VAL A 341 -14.43 -13.74 -8.68
C VAL A 341 -15.14 -12.97 -7.56
N ALA A 342 -14.40 -12.22 -6.72
CA ALA A 342 -14.97 -11.42 -5.65
C ALA A 342 -15.90 -10.30 -6.16
N MET A 343 -15.67 -9.78 -7.36
CA MET A 343 -16.54 -8.78 -8.00
C MET A 343 -17.87 -9.38 -8.47
N PHE A 344 -17.85 -10.60 -9.01
CA PHE A 344 -19.06 -11.28 -9.53
C PHE A 344 -19.86 -11.99 -8.44
N GLU A 345 -19.21 -12.72 -7.54
CA GLU A 345 -19.86 -13.59 -6.56
C GLU A 345 -20.07 -12.92 -5.19
N GLY A 346 -19.36 -11.83 -4.88
CA GLY A 346 -19.11 -11.44 -3.49
C GLY A 346 -19.84 -10.20 -2.97
N ASP A 347 -20.19 -10.28 -1.68
CA ASP A 347 -20.53 -9.23 -0.70
C ASP A 347 -20.03 -7.82 -1.09
N ARG A 348 -20.87 -6.79 -0.89
CA ARG A 348 -20.55 -5.39 -1.16
C ARG A 348 -19.19 -4.97 -0.58
N HIS A 349 -18.78 -5.56 0.55
CA HIS A 349 -17.47 -5.31 1.16
C HIS A 349 -16.29 -5.95 0.41
N ALA A 350 -16.44 -7.20 -0.03
CA ALA A 350 -15.42 -7.89 -0.78
C ALA A 350 -15.08 -7.15 -2.08
N ARG A 351 -16.10 -6.55 -2.72
CA ARG A 351 -15.91 -5.72 -3.94
C ARG A 351 -15.05 -4.48 -3.70
N TRP A 352 -15.28 -3.76 -2.61
CA TRP A 352 -14.47 -2.57 -2.28
C TRP A 352 -13.01 -2.93 -2.02
N ILE A 353 -12.77 -4.05 -1.33
CA ILE A 353 -11.42 -4.54 -1.08
C ILE A 353 -10.77 -4.99 -2.38
N ALA A 354 -11.49 -5.74 -3.21
CA ALA A 354 -11.02 -6.20 -4.51
C ALA A 354 -10.66 -5.03 -5.46
N LEU A 355 -11.48 -3.97 -5.49
CA LEU A 355 -11.20 -2.75 -6.24
C LEU A 355 -9.94 -2.03 -5.73
N GLY A 356 -9.65 -2.11 -4.43
CA GLY A 356 -8.47 -1.51 -3.82
C GLY A 356 -7.15 -2.06 -4.36
N PHE A 357 -7.12 -3.30 -4.86
CA PHE A 357 -5.93 -3.91 -5.45
C PHE A 357 -5.67 -3.53 -6.92
N LEU A 358 -6.62 -2.91 -7.61
CA LEU A 358 -6.43 -2.56 -9.02
C LEU A 358 -5.25 -1.61 -9.26
N PRO A 359 -5.03 -0.54 -8.47
CA PRO A 359 -3.88 0.34 -8.63
C PRO A 359 -2.54 -0.41 -8.55
N ILE A 360 -2.39 -1.35 -7.62
CA ILE A 360 -1.14 -2.09 -7.46
C ILE A 360 -0.93 -3.13 -8.55
N ILE A 361 -1.99 -3.82 -8.99
CA ILE A 361 -1.93 -4.77 -10.10
C ILE A 361 -1.53 -4.06 -11.39
N VAL A 362 -2.13 -2.89 -11.68
CA VAL A 362 -1.77 -2.08 -12.85
C VAL A 362 -0.35 -1.55 -12.75
N ALA A 363 0.05 -1.07 -11.56
CA ALA A 363 1.39 -0.57 -11.33
C ALA A 363 2.48 -1.63 -11.47
N ALA A 364 2.22 -2.85 -11.00
CA ALA A 364 3.16 -3.98 -11.07
C ALA A 364 3.45 -4.44 -12.51
N LEU A 365 2.56 -4.12 -13.48
CA LEU A 365 2.77 -4.46 -14.88
C LEU A 365 4.01 -3.79 -15.47
N PHE A 366 4.32 -2.54 -15.10
CA PHE A 366 5.43 -1.78 -15.69
C PHE A 366 6.82 -2.39 -15.41
N PRO A 367 7.22 -2.66 -14.15
CA PRO A 367 8.50 -3.31 -13.89
C PRO A 367 8.54 -4.75 -14.46
N LEU A 368 7.41 -5.47 -14.52
CA LEU A 368 7.36 -6.79 -15.15
C LEU A 368 7.63 -6.71 -16.67
N LEU A 369 6.96 -5.80 -17.38
CA LEU A 369 7.19 -5.60 -18.80
C LEU A 369 8.65 -5.17 -19.08
N ARG A 370 9.25 -4.37 -18.20
CA ARG A 370 10.68 -4.07 -18.27
C ARG A 370 11.55 -5.32 -18.13
N ASN A 371 11.28 -6.16 -17.13
CA ASN A 371 12.03 -7.38 -16.88
C ASN A 371 11.90 -8.42 -18.03
N TYR A 372 10.79 -8.38 -18.78
CA TYR A 372 10.60 -9.15 -20.02
C TYR A 372 11.18 -8.48 -21.28
N SER A 373 11.95 -7.39 -21.13
CA SER A 373 12.53 -6.62 -22.23
C SER A 373 11.49 -6.01 -23.20
N LEU A 374 10.25 -5.81 -22.75
CA LEU A 374 9.17 -5.20 -23.53
C LEU A 374 9.08 -3.68 -23.34
N LEU A 375 9.60 -3.16 -22.23
CA LEU A 375 9.70 -1.74 -21.94
C LEU A 375 11.13 -1.39 -21.51
N ALA A 376 11.58 -0.21 -21.92
CA ALA A 376 12.83 0.37 -21.42
C ALA A 376 12.69 0.84 -19.97
N SER A 377 13.82 0.96 -19.26
CA SER A 377 13.87 1.66 -17.98
C SER A 377 13.47 3.12 -18.16
N GLY A 378 12.54 3.58 -17.33
CA GLY A 378 12.07 4.96 -17.29
C GLY A 378 11.13 5.21 -16.13
N PHE A 379 10.53 6.40 -16.10
CA PHE A 379 9.75 6.89 -14.96
C PHE A 379 8.67 5.91 -14.47
N LEU A 380 7.87 5.35 -15.38
CA LEU A 380 6.79 4.41 -15.01
C LEU A 380 7.34 3.08 -14.50
N THR A 381 8.35 2.51 -15.15
CA THR A 381 8.95 1.23 -14.69
C THR A 381 9.62 1.36 -13.33
N GLN A 382 10.11 2.56 -12.99
CA GLN A 382 10.80 2.83 -11.73
C GLN A 382 9.84 3.24 -10.60
N ASN A 383 8.78 4.00 -10.91
CA ASN A 383 7.94 4.66 -9.90
C ASN A 383 6.48 4.21 -9.88
N ALA A 384 6.00 3.44 -10.86
CA ALA A 384 4.58 3.05 -10.90
C ALA A 384 4.16 2.31 -9.64
N LEU A 385 5.01 1.45 -9.08
CA LEU A 385 4.69 0.64 -7.90
C LEU A 385 4.56 1.48 -6.62
N ILE A 386 5.37 2.53 -6.47
CA ILE A 386 5.23 3.53 -5.40
C ILE A 386 3.91 4.29 -5.55
N LEU A 387 3.59 4.76 -6.76
CA LEU A 387 2.35 5.48 -7.03
C LEU A 387 1.11 4.58 -6.82
N GLY A 388 1.16 3.34 -7.30
CA GLY A 388 0.10 2.36 -7.14
C GLY A 388 -0.17 2.01 -5.68
N SER A 389 0.90 1.77 -4.91
CA SER A 389 0.78 1.48 -3.46
C SER A 389 0.33 2.70 -2.65
N ALA A 390 0.75 3.92 -3.01
CA ALA A 390 0.28 5.15 -2.36
C ALA A 390 -1.23 5.39 -2.56
N ILE A 391 -1.79 4.96 -3.69
CA ILE A 391 -3.23 5.03 -3.99
C ILE A 391 -3.98 3.87 -3.33
N GLU A 392 -3.46 2.65 -3.45
CA GLU A 392 -4.05 1.44 -2.88
C GLU A 392 -4.20 1.53 -1.36
N ALA A 393 -3.16 2.01 -0.65
CA ALA A 393 -3.08 1.85 0.79
C ALA A 393 -4.23 2.55 1.55
N PRO A 394 -4.57 3.83 1.28
CA PRO A 394 -5.74 4.46 1.90
C PRO A 394 -7.06 3.76 1.54
N ILE A 395 -7.21 3.28 0.31
CA ILE A 395 -8.44 2.60 -0.17
C ILE A 395 -8.64 1.29 0.59
N LEU A 396 -7.60 0.45 0.68
CA LEU A 396 -7.65 -0.81 1.39
C LEU A 396 -7.84 -0.62 2.89
N PHE A 397 -7.12 0.33 3.50
CA PHE A 397 -7.28 0.65 4.91
C PHE A 397 -8.71 1.06 5.25
N TYR A 398 -9.30 1.97 4.45
CA TYR A 398 -10.68 2.39 4.62
C TYR A 398 -11.66 1.21 4.42
N ALA A 399 -11.44 0.37 3.41
CA ALA A 399 -12.28 -0.79 3.15
C ALA A 399 -12.24 -1.81 4.32
N LEU A 400 -11.07 -2.03 4.93
CA LEU A 400 -10.92 -2.86 6.13
C LEU A 400 -11.63 -2.25 7.34
N LEU A 401 -11.45 -0.94 7.58
CA LEU A 401 -12.10 -0.24 8.68
C LEU A 401 -13.62 -0.33 8.57
N ARG A 402 -14.16 -0.16 7.37
CA ARG A 402 -15.60 -0.32 7.10
C ARG A 402 -16.07 -1.76 7.31
N ARG A 403 -15.28 -2.76 6.90
CA ARG A 403 -15.59 -4.19 7.11
C ARG A 403 -15.68 -4.53 8.61
N VAL A 404 -14.75 -4.01 9.42
CA VAL A 404 -14.71 -4.28 10.87
C VAL A 404 -15.83 -3.56 11.62
N THR A 405 -16.05 -2.28 11.34
CA THR A 405 -17.07 -1.48 12.04
C THR A 405 -18.46 -2.09 11.85
N GLN A 406 -18.80 -2.49 10.63
CA GLN A 406 -20.09 -3.12 10.34
C GLN A 406 -20.23 -4.54 10.90
N ARG A 407 -19.14 -5.27 11.16
CA ARG A 407 -19.22 -6.55 11.89
C ARG A 407 -19.52 -6.36 13.37
N HIS A 408 -19.21 -5.19 13.92
CA HIS A 408 -19.39 -4.90 15.35
C HIS A 408 -20.66 -4.10 15.64
N GLU A 409 -21.11 -3.28 14.70
CA GLU A 409 -22.36 -2.52 14.78
C GLU A 409 -23.61 -3.38 15.10
N PRO A 410 -23.84 -4.56 14.50
CA PRO A 410 -24.99 -5.39 14.83
C PRO A 410 -24.91 -5.99 16.24
N LYS A 411 -23.70 -6.22 16.78
CA LYS A 411 -23.53 -6.65 18.18
C LYS A 411 -23.93 -5.54 19.15
N MET A 412 -23.53 -4.30 18.85
CA MET A 412 -23.89 -3.13 19.66
C MET A 412 -25.41 -2.85 19.59
N ARG A 413 -26.00 -2.89 18.38
CA ARG A 413 -27.46 -2.75 18.23
C ARG A 413 -28.24 -3.88 18.91
N ALA A 414 -27.74 -5.11 18.88
CA ALA A 414 -28.35 -6.23 19.59
C ALA A 414 -28.25 -6.11 21.12
N VAL A 415 -27.23 -5.42 21.65
CA VAL A 415 -27.15 -5.09 23.08
C VAL A 415 -28.20 -4.04 23.45
N THR A 416 -28.35 -2.97 22.66
CA THR A 416 -29.37 -1.93 22.88
C THR A 416 -30.80 -2.51 22.79
N LEU A 417 -31.07 -3.34 21.78
CA LEU A 417 -32.36 -4.03 21.61
C LEU A 417 -32.64 -5.09 22.69
N ARG A 418 -31.64 -5.50 23.47
CA ARG A 418 -31.80 -6.44 24.58
C ARG A 418 -32.09 -5.75 25.91
N THR A 419 -31.86 -4.45 26.03
CA THR A 419 -32.03 -3.69 27.28
C THR A 419 -33.30 -2.85 27.35
N THR A 420 -33.92 -2.55 26.21
CA THR A 420 -35.17 -1.78 26.16
C THR A 420 -36.28 -2.54 25.42
N ASP A 421 -37.53 -2.32 25.82
CA ASP A 421 -38.71 -2.84 25.14
C ASP A 421 -39.06 -1.95 23.94
N PRO A 422 -39.18 -2.49 22.72
CA PRO A 422 -39.37 -1.68 21.51
C PRO A 422 -40.75 -1.04 21.41
N LEU A 423 -41.77 -1.57 22.10
CA LEU A 423 -43.11 -0.99 22.10
C LEU A 423 -43.19 0.21 23.03
N THR A 424 -42.68 0.06 24.26
CA THR A 424 -42.89 1.03 25.35
C THR A 424 -41.70 1.95 25.62
N GLY A 425 -40.51 1.61 25.12
CA GLY A 425 -39.27 2.35 25.41
C GLY A 425 -38.71 2.13 26.82
N LEU A 426 -39.41 1.37 27.68
CA LEU A 426 -38.97 1.02 29.04
C LEU A 426 -37.83 0.00 29.03
N GLY A 427 -37.24 -0.28 30.19
CA GLY A 427 -36.31 -1.38 30.35
C GLY A 427 -36.91 -2.74 29.95
N SER A 428 -36.07 -3.66 29.48
CA SER A 428 -36.49 -5.05 29.24
C SER A 428 -36.45 -5.88 30.53
N SER A 429 -37.15 -7.01 30.54
CA SER A 429 -37.05 -8.02 31.61
C SER A 429 -35.60 -8.41 31.95
N LYS A 430 -34.73 -8.43 30.94
CA LYS A 430 -33.30 -8.74 31.12
C LYS A 430 -32.56 -7.61 31.84
N LEU A 431 -32.84 -6.35 31.50
CA LEU A 431 -32.28 -5.19 32.21
C LEU A 431 -32.71 -5.21 33.68
N LEU A 432 -34.00 -5.44 33.94
CA LEU A 432 -34.55 -5.54 35.29
C LEU A 432 -33.85 -6.64 36.10
N THR A 433 -33.70 -7.84 35.55
CA THR A 433 -33.08 -8.96 36.27
C THR A 433 -31.63 -8.64 36.69
N SER A 434 -30.87 -8.00 35.78
CA SER A 434 -29.50 -7.56 36.08
C SER A 434 -29.46 -6.49 37.18
N LYS A 435 -30.37 -5.52 37.12
CA LYS A 435 -30.51 -4.45 38.13
C LYS A 435 -30.97 -5.00 39.48
N LEU A 436 -31.92 -5.92 39.51
CA LEU A 436 -32.40 -6.58 40.72
C LEU A 436 -31.29 -7.37 41.41
N GLN A 437 -30.50 -8.15 40.67
CA GLN A 437 -29.34 -8.85 41.23
C GLN A 437 -28.29 -7.91 41.83
N ARG A 438 -28.15 -6.70 41.27
CA ARG A 438 -27.29 -5.68 41.86
C ARG A 438 -27.91 -5.07 43.10
N ALA A 439 -29.20 -4.74 43.07
CA ALA A 439 -29.94 -4.19 44.21
C ALA A 439 -29.94 -5.14 45.40
N LEU A 440 -30.17 -6.44 45.20
CA LEU A 440 -30.11 -7.46 46.26
C LEU A 440 -28.74 -7.54 46.92
N ARG A 441 -27.65 -7.54 46.12
CA ARG A 441 -26.27 -7.53 46.67
C ARG A 441 -25.96 -6.26 47.46
N THR A 442 -26.46 -5.11 47.01
CA THR A 442 -26.33 -3.85 47.76
C THR A 442 -27.13 -3.90 49.07
N ALA A 443 -28.34 -4.45 49.03
CA ALA A 443 -29.20 -4.61 50.20
C ALA A 443 -28.57 -5.52 51.25
N GLU A 444 -27.99 -6.65 50.83
CA GLU A 444 -27.25 -7.55 51.72
C GLU A 444 -26.03 -6.86 52.36
N ARG A 445 -25.25 -6.13 51.56
CA ARG A 445 -24.00 -5.51 52.03
C ARG A 445 -24.20 -4.32 52.95
N TYR A 446 -25.20 -3.48 52.67
CA TYR A 446 -25.41 -2.21 53.38
C TYR A 446 -26.67 -2.20 54.26
N GLN A 447 -27.37 -3.34 54.35
CA GLN A 447 -28.68 -3.46 55.03
C GLN A 447 -29.69 -2.39 54.58
N GLN A 448 -29.68 -2.07 53.29
CA GLN A 448 -30.61 -1.12 52.68
C GLN A 448 -31.68 -1.89 51.90
N PRO A 449 -32.91 -2.00 52.41
CA PRO A 449 -33.96 -2.79 51.76
C PRO A 449 -34.39 -2.16 50.43
N CYS A 450 -34.37 -2.92 49.34
CA CYS A 450 -34.96 -2.53 48.06
C CYS A 450 -36.39 -3.09 47.91
N ALA A 451 -37.18 -2.53 47.00
CA ALA A 451 -38.52 -3.05 46.69
C ALA A 451 -38.70 -3.28 45.18
N LEU A 452 -39.48 -4.30 44.83
CA LEU A 452 -39.89 -4.61 43.46
C LEU A 452 -41.42 -4.64 43.39
N LEU A 453 -42.01 -3.72 42.61
CA LEU A 453 -43.43 -3.69 42.35
C LEU A 453 -43.70 -4.35 40.99
N ILE A 454 -44.66 -5.27 40.94
CA ILE A 454 -45.18 -5.84 39.70
C ILE A 454 -46.55 -5.22 39.42
N ILE A 455 -46.71 -4.67 38.23
CA ILE A 455 -47.89 -3.90 37.82
C ILE A 455 -48.50 -4.61 36.62
N ASN A 456 -49.78 -4.97 36.68
CA ASN A 456 -50.47 -5.65 35.60
C ASN A 456 -51.60 -4.78 35.03
N LEU A 457 -51.66 -4.64 33.71
CA LEU A 457 -52.77 -3.99 33.00
C LEU A 457 -53.90 -5.02 32.78
N SER A 458 -54.88 -5.02 33.67
CA SER A 458 -55.89 -6.09 33.79
C SER A 458 -56.85 -6.23 32.61
N ASN A 459 -57.18 -5.15 31.92
CA ASN A 459 -58.18 -5.11 30.84
C ASN A 459 -57.59 -5.08 29.42
N LEU A 460 -56.30 -5.39 29.25
CA LEU A 460 -55.64 -5.33 27.94
C LEU A 460 -56.30 -6.25 26.91
N ALA A 461 -56.66 -7.48 27.29
CA ALA A 461 -57.32 -8.44 26.40
C ALA A 461 -58.69 -7.92 25.92
N THR A 462 -59.48 -7.34 26.84
CA THR A 462 -60.78 -6.74 26.52
C THR A 462 -60.64 -5.55 25.57
N LEU A 463 -59.64 -4.68 25.80
CA LEU A 463 -59.34 -3.56 24.91
C LEU A 463 -58.96 -4.03 23.50
N GLN A 464 -58.14 -5.07 23.40
CA GLN A 464 -57.74 -5.63 22.12
C GLN A 464 -58.92 -6.28 21.37
N GLN A 465 -59.84 -6.93 22.09
CA GLN A 465 -61.05 -7.52 21.51
C GLN A 465 -62.05 -6.47 21.01
N GLN A 466 -62.26 -5.39 21.77
CA GLN A 466 -63.28 -4.38 21.47
C GLN A 466 -62.80 -3.30 20.50
N HIS A 467 -61.52 -2.94 20.55
CA HIS A 467 -60.97 -1.78 19.81
C HIS A 467 -59.78 -2.14 18.91
N GLY A 468 -59.46 -3.43 18.80
CA GLY A 468 -58.37 -3.93 17.97
C GLY A 468 -56.98 -3.83 18.61
N ARG A 469 -56.01 -4.48 17.96
CA ARG A 469 -54.65 -4.63 18.49
C ARG A 469 -53.92 -3.30 18.66
N GLU A 470 -54.09 -2.36 17.72
CA GLU A 470 -53.48 -1.03 17.82
C GLU A 470 -53.93 -0.26 19.06
N ALA A 471 -55.21 -0.36 19.44
CA ALA A 471 -55.71 0.29 20.65
C ALA A 471 -55.08 -0.30 21.92
N GLY A 472 -54.90 -1.63 21.95
CA GLY A 472 -54.16 -2.30 23.02
C GLY A 472 -52.69 -1.86 23.10
N ASP A 473 -52.02 -1.75 21.96
CA ASP A 473 -50.63 -1.28 21.90
C ASP A 473 -50.51 0.19 22.37
N ARG A 474 -51.44 1.07 21.97
CA ARG A 474 -51.49 2.45 22.50
C ARG A 474 -51.73 2.50 24.00
N ALA A 475 -52.61 1.65 24.53
CA ALA A 475 -52.86 1.56 25.97
C ALA A 475 -51.58 1.13 26.72
N MET A 476 -50.80 0.20 26.17
CA MET A 476 -49.51 -0.21 26.73
C MET A 476 -48.48 0.93 26.73
N VAL A 477 -48.37 1.69 25.64
CA VAL A 477 -47.48 2.86 25.56
C VAL A 477 -47.89 3.95 26.56
N LEU A 478 -49.19 4.19 26.71
CA LEU A 478 -49.72 5.17 27.66
C LEU A 478 -49.44 4.74 29.11
N ALA A 479 -49.68 3.46 29.44
CA ALA A 479 -49.39 2.90 30.76
C ALA A 479 -47.90 3.03 31.08
N ALA A 480 -47.03 2.68 30.14
CA ALA A 480 -45.59 2.82 30.28
C ALA A 480 -45.16 4.27 30.57
N SER A 481 -45.68 5.23 29.79
CA SER A 481 -45.40 6.66 29.97
C SER A 481 -45.86 7.15 31.35
N ARG A 482 -47.05 6.75 31.80
CA ARG A 482 -47.58 7.13 33.13
C ARG A 482 -46.74 6.55 34.27
N ILE A 483 -46.29 5.30 34.17
CA ILE A 483 -45.45 4.67 35.18
C ILE A 483 -44.08 5.35 35.20
N GLN A 484 -43.47 5.58 34.04
CA GLN A 484 -42.15 6.20 33.94
C GLN A 484 -42.13 7.66 34.43
N ALA A 485 -43.19 8.42 34.18
CA ALA A 485 -43.32 9.80 34.66
C ALA A 485 -43.42 9.91 36.19
N LEU A 486 -43.86 8.84 36.87
CA LEU A 486 -43.89 8.78 38.34
C LEU A 486 -42.57 8.31 38.95
N ALA A 487 -41.73 7.65 38.15
CA ALA A 487 -40.51 7.02 38.64
C ALA A 487 -39.34 8.01 38.74
N PRO A 488 -38.63 8.07 39.89
CA PRO A 488 -37.37 8.79 40.00
C PRO A 488 -36.32 8.26 39.02
N ALA A 489 -35.39 9.12 38.61
CA ALA A 489 -34.29 8.75 37.71
C ALA A 489 -33.35 7.65 38.27
N THR A 490 -33.38 7.41 39.58
CA THR A 490 -32.60 6.37 40.26
C THR A 490 -33.22 4.98 40.14
N ASP A 491 -34.52 4.90 39.88
CA ASP A 491 -35.27 3.66 39.83
C ASP A 491 -35.28 3.05 38.43
N THR A 492 -35.52 1.74 38.35
CA THR A 492 -35.60 1.03 37.08
C THR A 492 -37.04 0.59 36.81
N VAL A 493 -37.64 1.12 35.74
CA VAL A 493 -38.95 0.67 35.22
C VAL A 493 -38.74 -0.18 33.97
N ALA A 494 -39.37 -1.35 33.93
CA ALA A 494 -39.24 -2.30 32.85
C ALA A 494 -40.57 -2.96 32.46
N ARG A 495 -40.71 -3.36 31.19
CA ARG A 495 -41.76 -4.29 30.76
C ARG A 495 -41.25 -5.71 30.87
N VAL A 496 -41.99 -6.56 31.60
CA VAL A 496 -41.58 -7.93 31.93
C VAL A 496 -42.44 -9.00 31.25
N GLY A 497 -43.59 -8.63 30.69
CA GLY A 497 -44.45 -9.52 29.92
C GLY A 497 -45.46 -8.75 29.07
N ASP A 498 -46.46 -9.45 28.55
CA ASP A 498 -47.42 -8.88 27.59
C ASP A 498 -48.22 -7.71 28.18
N SER A 499 -48.73 -7.86 29.40
CA SER A 499 -49.48 -6.84 30.16
C SER A 499 -48.79 -6.43 31.46
N HIS A 500 -47.56 -6.90 31.70
CA HIS A 500 -46.87 -6.76 32.98
C HIS A 500 -45.70 -5.79 32.90
N PHE A 501 -45.68 -4.85 33.83
CA PHE A 501 -44.57 -3.95 34.11
C PHE A 501 -43.98 -4.27 35.48
N ALA A 502 -42.74 -3.85 35.67
CA ALA A 502 -42.04 -3.94 36.93
C ALA A 502 -41.33 -2.63 37.23
N TRP A 503 -41.35 -2.23 38.49
CA TRP A 503 -40.62 -1.07 38.99
C TRP A 503 -39.75 -1.52 40.15
N LEU A 504 -38.43 -1.47 39.93
CA LEU A 504 -37.41 -1.69 40.96
C LEU A 504 -37.04 -0.35 41.59
N MET A 505 -37.29 -0.23 42.88
CA MET A 505 -36.92 0.93 43.70
C MET A 505 -35.54 0.68 44.34
N GLU A 506 -34.56 1.50 43.98
CA GLU A 506 -33.16 1.37 44.45
C GLU A 506 -32.87 2.42 45.55
N GLY A 507 -32.70 1.97 46.81
CA GLY A 507 -32.45 2.84 47.97
C GLY A 507 -33.02 2.23 49.26
N PRO A 508 -32.95 2.89 50.44
CA PRO A 508 -33.67 2.43 51.62
C PRO A 508 -35.18 2.65 51.42
N VAL A 509 -35.90 1.56 51.15
CA VAL A 509 -37.35 1.60 50.91
C VAL A 509 -38.10 1.14 52.16
N THR A 510 -39.12 1.89 52.57
CA THR A 510 -40.05 1.49 53.65
C THR A 510 -41.36 0.97 53.06
N SER A 511 -42.07 0.09 53.77
CA SER A 511 -43.37 -0.42 53.34
C SER A 511 -44.40 0.70 53.06
N GLU A 512 -44.34 1.78 53.82
CA GLU A 512 -45.18 2.98 53.61
C GLU A 512 -44.88 3.66 52.27
N SER A 513 -43.60 3.81 51.91
CA SER A 513 -43.19 4.39 50.64
C SER A 513 -43.62 3.54 49.43
N VAL A 514 -43.56 2.21 49.55
CA VAL A 514 -44.05 1.28 48.51
C VAL A 514 -45.56 1.44 48.32
N ASN A 515 -46.33 1.46 49.41
CA ASN A 515 -47.78 1.63 49.36
C ASN A 515 -48.20 2.99 48.79
N HIS A 516 -47.46 4.05 49.11
CA HIS A 516 -47.69 5.37 48.53
C HIS A 516 -47.47 5.38 47.02
N VAL A 517 -46.38 4.77 46.54
CA VAL A 517 -46.09 4.65 45.11
C VAL A 517 -47.13 3.79 44.40
N ALA A 518 -47.50 2.64 44.98
CA ALA A 518 -48.55 1.77 44.45
C ALA A 518 -49.89 2.51 44.30
N THR A 519 -50.26 3.31 45.30
CA THR A 519 -51.48 4.13 45.29
C THR A 519 -51.42 5.18 44.18
N LYS A 520 -50.29 5.89 44.04
CA LYS A 520 -50.08 6.87 42.96
C LYS A 520 -50.18 6.25 41.57
N ILE A 521 -49.64 5.05 41.36
CA ILE A 521 -49.73 4.33 40.08
C ILE A 521 -51.20 4.03 39.76
N LEU A 522 -51.96 3.50 40.73
CA LEU A 522 -53.39 3.22 40.55
C LEU A 522 -54.19 4.49 40.24
N THR A 523 -53.98 5.56 41.01
CA THR A 523 -54.67 6.85 40.77
C THR A 523 -54.31 7.45 39.41
N SER A 524 -53.04 7.35 38.99
CA SER A 524 -52.59 7.81 37.67
C SER A 524 -53.21 6.98 36.54
N GLY A 525 -53.36 5.66 36.74
CA GLY A 525 -54.03 4.76 35.79
C GLY A 525 -55.51 5.09 35.58
N LEU A 526 -56.20 5.55 36.63
CA LEU A 526 -57.62 5.90 36.58
C LEU A 526 -57.92 7.27 35.97
N ARG A 527 -56.91 8.09 35.64
CA ARG A 527 -57.13 9.38 34.99
C ARG A 527 -57.59 9.20 33.53
N PRO A 528 -58.62 9.93 33.07
CA PRO A 528 -58.98 9.94 31.66
C PRO A 528 -57.78 10.35 30.81
N SER A 529 -57.56 9.62 29.73
CA SER A 529 -56.43 9.77 28.80
C SER A 529 -56.65 10.86 27.78
#